data_AF-A0A3R7TIE1-F1
#
_entry.id   AF-A0A3R7TIE1-F1
#
_cell.length_a   1.000
_cell.length_b   1.000
_cell.length_c   1.000
_cell.angle_alpha   90.00
_cell.angle_beta   90.00
_cell.angle_gamma   90.00
#
_symmetry.space_group_name_H-M   'P 1'
#
loop_
_entity.id
_entity.type
_entity.pdbx_description
1 polymer ?
#
loop_
_entity_poly.entity_id
_entity_poly.type
_entity_poly.pdbx_seq_one_letter_code
_entity_poly.pdbx_strand_id
1 'polypeptide(L)'
;LMFNLPLIELSTKIRTGSNLWFSELIATAGLIMIIFASDAKKVPIMVASYIGAAYWFTASTSFANPAVTFGRIFSDTFAGINLNDAPLFIIFQIMGGLLGYLIYKVIWDK
;
A
#
# COMPACT_ATOMS: atom_id res chain seq x y z
N LEU A 1 24.29 10.38 3.39
CA LEU A 1 23.48 11.43 2.72
C LEU A 1 22.12 11.58 3.43
N MET A 2 21.49 12.77 3.38
CA MET A 2 20.32 13.32 4.14
C MET A 2 20.17 12.90 5.61
N PHE A 3 20.13 11.60 5.90
CA PHE A 3 20.02 11.01 7.23
C PHE A 3 21.31 10.36 7.75
N ASN A 4 22.40 10.42 6.98
CA ASN A 4 23.69 9.80 7.32
C ASN A 4 23.61 8.28 7.57
N LEU A 5 22.71 7.59 6.86
CA LEU A 5 22.53 6.13 6.90
C LEU A 5 23.24 5.44 5.72
N PRO A 6 23.49 4.11 5.81
CA PRO A 6 23.90 3.30 4.67
C PRO A 6 22.91 3.42 3.50
N LEU A 7 23.41 3.24 2.27
CA LEU A 7 22.57 3.31 1.06
C LEU A 7 21.57 2.14 0.98
N ILE A 8 21.98 0.97 1.45
CA ILE A 8 21.19 -0.27 1.47
C ILE A 8 21.37 -0.88 2.86
N GLU A 9 20.26 -1.14 3.54
CA GLU A 9 20.25 -1.73 4.88
C GLU A 9 19.03 -2.63 5.03
N LEU A 10 19.21 -3.91 5.35
CA LEU A 10 18.08 -4.82 5.53
C LEU A 10 17.29 -4.43 6.78
N SER A 11 15.98 -4.23 6.61
CA SER A 11 15.13 -3.78 7.70
C SER A 11 14.83 -4.88 8.70
N THR A 12 14.89 -4.51 9.98
CA THR A 12 14.49 -5.33 11.13
C THR A 12 13.11 -4.95 11.65
N LYS A 13 12.43 -3.96 11.03
CA LYS A 13 11.12 -3.47 11.44
C LYS A 13 10.02 -4.53 11.30
N ILE A 14 9.60 -5.06 12.44
CA ILE A 14 8.48 -5.99 12.53
C ILE A 14 7.18 -5.26 12.14
N ARG A 15 6.49 -5.77 11.13
CA ARG A 15 5.15 -5.34 10.72
C ARG A 15 4.30 -6.57 10.48
N THR A 16 3.91 -7.23 11.57
CA THR A 16 3.09 -8.43 11.54
C THR A 16 1.80 -8.23 12.34
N GLY A 17 0.70 -8.84 11.90
CA GLY A 17 -0.60 -8.73 12.54
C GLY A 17 -1.75 -8.64 11.54
N SER A 18 -2.88 -9.27 11.89
CA SER A 18 -4.08 -9.30 11.05
C SER A 18 -4.63 -7.92 10.72
N ASN A 19 -4.54 -6.98 11.68
CA ASN A 19 -4.90 -5.58 11.49
C ASN A 19 -4.05 -4.89 10.41
N LEU A 20 -2.76 -5.23 10.29
CA LEU A 20 -1.86 -4.65 9.29
C LEU A 20 -2.11 -5.25 7.91
N TRP A 21 -2.29 -6.56 7.80
CA TRP A 21 -2.58 -7.21 6.52
C TRP A 21 -3.94 -6.80 5.98
N PHE A 22 -4.96 -6.76 6.83
CA PHE A 22 -6.29 -6.28 6.46
C PHE A 22 -6.26 -4.81 6.03
N SER A 23 -5.47 -3.98 6.71
CA SER A 23 -5.24 -2.59 6.32
C SER A 23 -4.71 -2.46 4.89
N GLU A 24 -3.76 -3.30 4.49
CA GLU A 24 -3.21 -3.30 3.12
C GLU A 24 -4.24 -3.72 2.06
N LEU A 25 -5.11 -4.67 2.39
CA LEU A 25 -6.22 -5.05 1.52
C LEU A 25 -7.20 -3.89 1.32
N ILE A 26 -7.61 -3.22 2.41
CA ILE A 26 -8.54 -2.08 2.33
C ILE A 26 -7.90 -0.89 1.59
N ALA A 27 -6.65 -0.56 1.92
CA ALA A 27 -5.91 0.51 1.25
C ALA A 27 -5.79 0.25 -0.25
N THR A 28 -5.39 -0.95 -0.65
CA THR A 28 -5.18 -1.25 -2.07
C THR A 28 -6.51 -1.35 -2.82
N ALA A 29 -7.56 -1.89 -2.18
CA ALA A 29 -8.89 -1.96 -2.77
C ALA A 29 -9.47 -0.58 -3.06
N GLY A 30 -9.44 0.33 -2.09
CA GLY A 30 -9.92 1.69 -2.35
C GLY A 30 -9.06 2.42 -3.37
N LEU A 31 -7.73 2.25 -3.34
CA LEU A 31 -6.82 2.86 -4.32
C LEU A 31 -7.15 2.43 -5.75
N ILE A 32 -7.28 1.12 -6.00
CA ILE A 32 -7.58 0.63 -7.35
C ILE A 32 -8.99 1.06 -7.77
N MET A 33 -9.97 0.95 -6.86
CA MET A 33 -11.34 1.39 -7.15
C MET A 33 -11.39 2.86 -7.59
N ILE A 34 -10.73 3.77 -6.87
CA ILE A 34 -10.76 5.20 -7.24
C ILE A 34 -10.02 5.48 -8.56
N ILE A 35 -8.97 4.72 -8.88
CA ILE A 35 -8.23 4.91 -10.13
C ILE A 35 -9.16 4.65 -11.31
N PHE A 36 -9.92 3.54 -11.25
CA PHE A 36 -10.86 3.18 -12.31
C PHE A 36 -12.14 4.04 -12.30
N ALA A 37 -12.64 4.44 -11.13
CA ALA A 37 -13.86 5.25 -11.01
C ALA A 37 -13.65 6.74 -11.34
N SER A 38 -12.41 7.22 -11.43
CA SER A 38 -12.11 8.63 -11.65
C SER A 38 -11.93 8.97 -13.13
N ASP A 39 -12.32 10.19 -13.51
CA ASP A 39 -11.89 10.78 -14.78
C ASP A 39 -10.36 10.76 -14.88
N ALA A 40 -9.80 10.39 -16.04
CA ALA A 40 -8.35 10.31 -16.24
C ALA A 40 -7.59 11.58 -15.82
N LYS A 41 -8.19 12.77 -16.03
CA LYS A 41 -7.61 14.06 -15.64
C LYS A 41 -7.53 14.27 -14.13
N LYS A 42 -8.36 13.57 -13.34
CA LYS A 42 -8.44 13.67 -11.87
C LYS A 42 -7.70 12.55 -11.16
N VAL A 43 -7.28 11.48 -11.85
CA VAL A 43 -6.56 10.35 -11.24
C VAL A 43 -5.38 10.80 -10.35
N PRO A 44 -4.51 11.75 -10.76
CA PRO A 44 -3.38 12.14 -9.92
C PRO A 44 -3.80 12.72 -8.56
N ILE A 45 -4.78 13.63 -8.54
CA ILE A 45 -5.26 14.23 -7.29
C ILE A 45 -6.04 13.22 -6.45
N MET A 46 -6.84 12.35 -7.08
CA MET A 46 -7.59 11.31 -6.37
C MET A 46 -6.67 10.30 -5.71
N VAL A 47 -5.63 9.83 -6.41
CA VAL A 47 -4.62 8.93 -5.87
C VAL A 47 -3.89 9.59 -4.69
N ALA A 48 -3.43 10.84 -4.84
CA ALA A 48 -2.76 11.55 -3.77
C ALA A 48 -3.64 11.75 -2.54
N SER A 49 -4.89 12.18 -2.72
CA SER A 49 -5.86 12.36 -1.64
C SER A 49 -6.16 11.05 -0.92
N TYR A 50 -6.33 9.96 -1.66
CA TYR A 50 -6.66 8.67 -1.06
C TYR A 50 -5.49 8.03 -0.33
N ILE A 51 -4.28 8.03 -0.91
CA ILE A 51 -3.08 7.55 -0.20
C ILE A 51 -2.83 8.41 1.04
N GLY A 52 -2.99 9.73 0.94
CA GLY A 52 -2.92 10.64 2.08
C GLY A 52 -3.90 10.23 3.18
N ALA A 53 -5.16 9.99 2.84
CA ALA A 53 -6.17 9.52 3.81
C ALA A 53 -5.84 8.12 4.35
N ALA A 54 -5.47 7.17 3.50
CA ALA A 54 -5.17 5.79 3.87
C ALA A 54 -3.97 5.70 4.81
N TYR A 55 -2.99 6.58 4.65
CA TYR A 55 -1.89 6.71 5.60
C TYR A 55 -2.37 7.01 7.03
N TRP A 56 -3.47 7.77 7.18
CA TRP A 56 -4.06 8.11 8.47
C TRP A 56 -5.05 7.08 9.00
N PHE A 57 -5.94 6.54 8.15
CA PHE A 57 -7.02 5.66 8.61
C PHE A 57 -6.62 4.18 8.69
N THR A 58 -5.51 3.77 8.07
CA THR A 58 -5.05 2.37 8.10
C THR A 58 -3.97 2.14 9.13
N ALA A 59 -3.99 0.97 9.79
CA ALA A 59 -3.01 0.62 10.81
C ALA A 59 -1.61 0.36 10.23
N SER A 60 -1.51 0.02 8.94
CA SER A 60 -0.26 -0.32 8.26
C SER A 60 0.52 0.88 7.72
N THR A 61 -0.06 2.09 7.75
CA THR A 61 0.41 3.29 7.03
C THR A 61 0.34 3.16 5.49
N SER A 62 -0.57 2.31 5.00
CA SER A 62 -0.95 2.16 3.58
C SER A 62 0.24 2.03 2.61
N PHE A 63 0.91 0.88 2.59
CA PHE A 63 1.96 0.64 1.59
C PHE A 63 1.32 0.54 0.20
N ALA A 64 0.22 -0.21 0.10
CA ALA A 64 -0.69 -0.31 -1.04
C ALA A 64 -0.01 -0.58 -2.39
N ASN A 65 1.21 -1.13 -2.38
CA ASN A 65 2.06 -1.29 -3.54
C ASN A 65 3.17 -2.32 -3.27
N PRO A 66 3.21 -3.43 -4.04
CA PRO A 66 4.24 -4.46 -3.88
C PRO A 66 5.67 -3.97 -4.10
N ALA A 67 5.90 -3.05 -5.05
CA ALA A 67 7.22 -2.50 -5.32
C ALA A 67 7.71 -1.61 -4.17
N VAL A 68 6.81 -0.82 -3.56
CA VAL A 68 7.11 -0.03 -2.36
C VAL A 68 7.45 -0.95 -1.20
N THR A 69 6.69 -2.03 -1.00
CA THR A 69 6.94 -3.03 0.04
C THR A 69 8.32 -3.67 -0.14
N PHE A 70 8.67 -4.06 -1.36
CA PHE A 70 9.99 -4.62 -1.68
C PHE A 70 11.13 -3.62 -1.40
N GLY A 71 11.00 -2.37 -1.84
CA GLY A 71 12.02 -1.34 -1.59
C GLY A 71 12.23 -1.07 -0.09
N ARG A 72 11.16 -1.14 0.71
CA ARG A 72 11.20 -0.94 2.17
C ARG A 72 11.91 -2.06 2.93
N ILE A 73 12.17 -3.21 2.30
CA ILE A 73 13.02 -4.26 2.88
C ILE A 73 14.47 -3.77 3.01
N PHE A 74 14.91 -2.86 2.14
CA PHE A 74 16.29 -2.38 2.05
C PHE A 74 16.52 -1.03 2.75
N SER A 75 15.64 -0.63 3.66
CA SER A 75 15.81 0.56 4.50
C SER A 75 15.34 0.31 5.93
N ASP A 76 16.25 0.25 6.91
CA ASP A 76 15.89 0.05 8.32
C ASP A 76 15.48 1.35 9.05
N THR A 77 14.47 2.02 8.51
CA THR A 77 13.92 3.27 9.06
C THR A 77 12.47 3.08 9.53
N PHE A 78 11.78 4.15 9.94
CA PHE A 78 10.34 4.10 10.22
C PHE A 78 9.51 3.52 9.04
N ALA A 79 9.98 3.74 7.81
CA ALA A 79 9.33 3.23 6.61
C ALA A 79 9.61 1.74 6.34
N GLY A 80 10.59 1.13 7.02
CA GLY A 80 11.06 -0.23 6.75
C GLY A 80 10.06 -1.33 7.05
N ILE A 81 10.31 -2.52 6.50
CA ILE A 81 9.59 -3.77 6.81
C ILE A 81 10.55 -4.95 6.78
N ASN A 82 10.44 -5.83 7.77
CA ASN A 82 11.19 -7.08 7.82
C ASN A 82 10.92 -7.94 6.57
N LEU A 83 11.96 -8.55 6.02
CA LEU A 83 11.87 -9.45 4.86
C LEU A 83 10.81 -10.55 5.03
N ASN A 84 10.65 -11.11 6.22
CA ASN A 84 9.70 -12.18 6.50
C ASN A 84 8.24 -11.68 6.54
N ASP A 85 8.02 -10.38 6.81
CA ASP A 85 6.69 -9.79 6.92
C ASP A 85 6.17 -9.28 5.55
N ALA A 86 7.08 -8.95 4.63
CA ALA A 86 6.76 -8.41 3.32
C ALA A 86 5.84 -9.29 2.44
N PRO A 87 5.98 -10.63 2.40
CA PRO A 87 5.13 -11.47 1.55
C PRO A 87 3.64 -11.35 1.85
N LEU A 88 3.26 -11.30 3.14
CA LEU A 88 1.84 -11.17 3.52
C LEU A 88 1.28 -9.80 3.16
N PHE A 89 2.07 -8.73 3.29
CA PHE A 89 1.68 -7.40 2.78
C PHE A 89 1.39 -7.46 1.28
N ILE A 90 2.29 -8.05 0.49
CA ILE A 90 2.15 -8.16 -0.97
C ILE A 90 0.91 -8.98 -1.36
N ILE A 91 0.68 -10.11 -0.69
CA ILE A 91 -0.51 -10.95 -0.94
C ILE A 91 -1.79 -10.15 -0.71
N PHE A 92 -1.90 -9.46 0.42
CA PHE A 92 -3.09 -8.67 0.74
C PHE A 92 -3.23 -7.43 -0.17
N GLN A 93 -2.14 -6.85 -0.65
CA GLN A 93 -2.18 -5.79 -1.67
C GLN A 93 -2.74 -6.32 -2.99
N ILE A 94 -2.27 -7.49 -3.47
CA ILE A 94 -2.80 -8.12 -4.69
C ILE A 94 -4.29 -8.44 -4.53
N MET A 95 -4.68 -9.04 -3.41
CA MET A 95 -6.09 -9.32 -3.10
C MET A 95 -6.92 -8.04 -3.05
N GLY A 96 -6.40 -6.98 -2.42
CA GLY A 96 -7.03 -5.67 -2.37
C GLY A 96 -7.21 -5.08 -3.77
N GLY A 97 -6.18 -5.14 -4.62
CA GLY A 97 -6.27 -4.63 -5.98
C GLY A 97 -7.33 -5.35 -6.82
N LEU A 98 -7.40 -6.68 -6.72
CA LEU A 98 -8.46 -7.48 -7.35
C LEU A 98 -9.85 -7.08 -6.82
N LEU A 99 -10.00 -6.96 -5.50
CA LEU A 99 -11.24 -6.55 -4.86
C LEU A 99 -11.69 -5.15 -5.33
N GLY A 100 -10.78 -4.18 -5.35
CA GLY A 100 -11.06 -2.82 -5.80
C GLY A 100 -11.53 -2.76 -7.26
N TYR A 101 -10.87 -3.53 -8.13
CA TYR A 101 -11.29 -3.66 -9.52
C TYR A 101 -12.67 -4.32 -9.66
N LEU A 102 -12.95 -5.39 -8.91
CA LEU A 102 -14.26 -6.04 -8.90
C LEU A 102 -15.38 -5.11 -8.41
N ILE A 103 -15.13 -4.32 -7.37
CA ILE A 103 -16.09 -3.33 -6.87
C ILE A 103 -16.38 -2.28 -7.95
N TYR A 104 -15.35 -1.74 -8.60
CA TYR A 104 -15.52 -0.81 -9.72
C TYR A 104 -16.38 -1.43 -10.83
N LYS A 105 -16.06 -2.68 -11.22
CA LYS A 105 -16.79 -3.44 -12.22
C LYS A 105 -18.28 -3.56 -11.91
N VAL A 106 -18.63 -3.91 -10.68
CA VAL A 106 -20.02 -4.12 -10.28
C VAL A 106 -20.82 -2.82 -10.19
N ILE A 107 -20.19 -1.73 -9.75
CA ILE A 107 -20.91 -0.47 -9.46
C ILE A 107 -20.92 0.49 -10.66
N TRP A 108 -19.81 0.62 -11.39
CA TRP A 108 -19.65 1.61 -12.48
C TRP A 108 -19.74 0.99 -13.87
N ASP A 109 -19.09 -0.15 -14.10
CA ASP A 109 -18.97 -0.80 -15.41
C ASP A 109 -20.03 -1.90 -15.58
N LYS A 110 -21.31 -1.48 -15.56
CA LYS A 110 -22.46 -2.38 -15.78
C LYS A 110 -22.49 -2.95 -17.20
#